data_AF-A0AAN6Q4L7-F1
#
_entry.id   AF-A0AAN6Q4L7-F1
#
_cell.length_a   1.000
_cell.length_b   1.000
_cell.length_c   1.000
_cell.angle_alpha   90.00
_cell.angle_beta   90.00
_cell.angle_gamma   90.00
#
_symmetry.space_group_name_H-M   'P 1'
#
loop_
_entity.id
_entity.type
_entity.pdbx_description
1 polymer ?
#
loop_
_entity_poly.entity_id
_entity_poly.type
_entity_poly.pdbx_seq_one_letter_code
_entity_poly.pdbx_strand_id
1 'polypeptide(L)'
;MAEPEMDDSIRSNHSAATSRNPSPTPEQQHWLSQWPPPPPTPYAPPSWPQASSAAYQQPPHPQSDPYLAPPPTHVYPQHYYYQQPLPPPPPVPEPTTIPVTALLSVLGSVSGLDKGDIQSAFSQSECIPFHYRLHAQEIIHAREFHAWATTPSSRELLILGDTSLEGVQANAAVSLVAASLVESIRARGPKFAALGFFCGLHTQRDDDAHAGAAAMIRALIAQLLEQHYVGYTFQECDLGLGLGQLAGSGTTAVDLAALCALFEWLVRWLPRDKTLVVVVDGIGEYERAYFEDGMLVVLRCLLGLVAAEDQNQGPVVKLLATCPTGTIGLRSEFRRKGPESILLMEALQVVSEQVDMNLGGSFVAR
;
A
#
# COMPACT_ATOMS: atom_id res chain seq x y z
N MET A 1 -61.90 -9.59 -48.47
CA MET A 1 -60.56 -9.30 -47.91
C MET A 1 -60.38 -10.28 -46.76
N ALA A 2 -60.18 -11.57 -47.07
CA ALA A 2 -58.90 -12.20 -47.39
C ALA A 2 -58.00 -12.34 -46.14
N GLU A 3 -58.31 -13.36 -45.33
CA GLU A 3 -57.31 -14.18 -44.63
C GLU A 3 -56.52 -15.00 -45.68
N PRO A 4 -55.33 -15.55 -45.33
CA PRO A 4 -55.36 -16.96 -44.91
C PRO A 4 -54.29 -17.43 -43.89
N GLU A 5 -54.70 -18.47 -43.17
CA GLU A 5 -54.04 -19.77 -42.90
C GLU A 5 -52.75 -19.89 -42.06
N MET A 6 -52.95 -20.58 -40.94
CA MET A 6 -52.00 -21.47 -40.24
C MET A 6 -51.47 -22.56 -41.17
N ASP A 7 -50.19 -22.94 -40.99
CA ASP A 7 -49.76 -24.31 -41.19
C ASP A 7 -48.78 -24.74 -40.08
N ASP A 8 -48.99 -25.95 -39.61
CA ASP A 8 -48.47 -26.55 -38.39
C ASP A 8 -47.91 -27.92 -38.79
N SER A 9 -46.59 -28.14 -38.71
CA SER A 9 -45.99 -29.47 -38.95
C SER A 9 -44.71 -29.71 -38.15
N ILE A 10 -44.93 -30.13 -36.90
CA ILE A 10 -44.36 -31.25 -36.16
C ILE A 10 -43.22 -32.10 -36.82
N ARG A 11 -42.17 -32.32 -35.99
CA ARG A 11 -41.33 -33.52 -35.71
C ARG A 11 -39.89 -33.67 -36.25
N SER A 12 -39.00 -33.75 -35.24
CA SER A 12 -37.97 -34.78 -34.98
C SER A 12 -36.67 -34.73 -35.78
N ASN A 13 -35.54 -34.50 -35.07
CA ASN A 13 -34.55 -35.57 -34.88
C ASN A 13 -33.56 -35.25 -33.74
N HIS A 14 -33.40 -36.24 -32.85
CA HIS A 14 -32.28 -36.39 -31.95
C HIS A 14 -30.97 -36.55 -32.72
N SER A 15 -29.87 -35.99 -32.22
CA SER A 15 -28.55 -36.65 -32.23
C SER A 15 -27.57 -35.98 -31.28
N ALA A 16 -27.08 -36.78 -30.34
CA ALA A 16 -25.94 -36.49 -29.48
C ALA A 16 -24.65 -36.43 -30.32
N ALA A 17 -23.78 -35.47 -30.03
CA ALA A 17 -22.41 -35.45 -30.54
C ALA A 17 -21.45 -35.08 -29.39
N THR A 18 -20.85 -36.13 -28.83
CA THR A 18 -19.63 -36.08 -28.01
C THR A 18 -18.48 -35.46 -28.81
N SER A 19 -17.96 -34.32 -28.35
CA SER A 19 -16.72 -33.75 -28.88
C SER A 19 -15.51 -34.31 -28.13
N ARG A 20 -14.68 -35.04 -28.87
CA ARG A 20 -13.39 -35.58 -28.43
C ARG A 20 -12.33 -34.49 -28.52
N ASN A 21 -11.55 -34.32 -27.45
CA ASN A 21 -10.28 -33.59 -27.47
C ASN A 21 -9.32 -34.22 -28.50
N PRO A 22 -8.68 -33.44 -29.37
CA PRO A 22 -7.55 -33.91 -30.15
C PRO A 22 -6.27 -33.89 -29.29
N SER A 23 -5.52 -34.99 -29.30
CA SER A 23 -4.16 -35.07 -28.77
C SER A 23 -3.20 -34.19 -29.58
N PRO A 24 -2.19 -33.57 -28.96
CA PRO A 24 -1.24 -32.68 -29.63
C PRO A 24 -0.27 -33.45 -30.54
N THR A 25 0.11 -32.79 -31.64
CA THR A 25 1.06 -33.27 -32.66
C THR A 25 2.52 -33.25 -32.18
N PRO A 26 3.42 -34.04 -32.81
CA PRO A 26 4.80 -34.27 -32.33
C PRO A 26 5.73 -33.05 -32.34
N GLU A 27 5.33 -31.92 -32.94
CA GLU A 27 6.14 -30.69 -32.99
C GLU A 27 6.08 -29.83 -31.71
N GLN A 28 5.13 -30.09 -30.79
CA GLN A 28 5.05 -29.36 -29.52
C GLN A 28 5.95 -29.93 -28.40
N GLN A 29 6.63 -31.05 -28.63
CA GLN A 29 7.51 -31.67 -27.64
C GLN A 29 8.97 -31.17 -27.67
N HIS A 30 9.35 -30.35 -28.66
CA HIS A 30 10.74 -29.88 -28.78
C HIS A 30 11.07 -28.58 -28.02
N TRP A 31 10.08 -27.93 -27.40
CA TRP A 31 10.26 -26.65 -26.70
C TRP A 31 10.40 -26.78 -25.16
N LEU A 32 10.34 -27.99 -24.61
CA LEU A 32 10.34 -28.23 -23.15
C LEU A 32 11.71 -28.61 -22.54
N SER A 33 12.83 -28.40 -23.26
CA SER A 33 14.17 -28.86 -22.80
C SER A 33 15.22 -27.77 -22.60
N GLN A 34 14.84 -26.51 -22.39
CA GLN A 34 15.81 -25.46 -22.03
C GLN A 34 15.38 -24.75 -20.74
N TRP A 35 15.69 -25.40 -19.61
CA TRP A 35 15.76 -24.70 -18.33
C TRP A 35 17.03 -23.82 -18.29
N PRO A 36 16.95 -22.57 -17.80
CA PRO A 36 18.15 -21.80 -17.49
C PRO A 36 18.88 -22.41 -16.28
N PRO A 37 20.21 -22.27 -16.17
CA PRO A 37 20.97 -22.76 -15.03
C PRO A 37 20.56 -22.04 -13.73
N PRO A 38 20.68 -22.71 -12.56
CA PRO A 38 20.36 -22.10 -11.28
C PRO A 38 21.28 -20.90 -10.99
N PRO A 39 20.80 -19.88 -10.25
CA PRO A 39 21.61 -18.73 -9.87
C PRO A 39 22.77 -19.15 -8.95
N PRO A 40 23.92 -18.46 -9.02
CA PRO A 40 25.04 -18.73 -8.12
C PRO A 40 24.66 -18.43 -6.67
N THR A 41 25.13 -19.29 -5.77
CA THR A 41 25.00 -19.20 -4.31
C THR A 41 25.37 -17.81 -3.76
N PRO A 42 24.69 -17.32 -2.70
CA PRO A 42 24.98 -16.03 -2.11
C PRO A 42 26.41 -15.97 -1.58
N TYR A 43 27.10 -14.89 -1.98
CA TYR A 43 28.44 -14.51 -1.54
C TYR A 43 28.58 -14.58 -0.02
N ALA A 44 29.63 -15.25 0.44
CA ALA A 44 30.14 -15.09 1.79
C ALA A 44 30.61 -13.64 1.98
N PRO A 45 30.31 -12.98 3.12
CA PRO A 45 30.81 -11.64 3.38
C PRO A 45 32.35 -11.65 3.52
N PRO A 46 33.05 -10.61 3.04
CA PRO A 46 34.48 -10.48 3.24
C PRO A 46 34.79 -10.32 4.73
N SER A 47 35.73 -11.12 5.22
CA SER A 47 36.34 -10.97 6.54
C SER A 47 37.14 -9.66 6.58
N TRP A 48 36.61 -8.65 7.27
CA TRP A 48 37.39 -7.45 7.59
C TRP A 48 38.57 -7.84 8.50
N PRO A 49 39.80 -7.40 8.20
CA PRO A 49 40.89 -7.54 9.15
C PRO A 49 40.55 -6.72 10.40
N GLN A 50 40.57 -7.39 11.56
CA GLN A 50 40.51 -6.72 12.85
C GLN A 50 41.60 -5.64 12.87
N ALA A 51 41.20 -4.39 13.10
CA ALA A 51 42.14 -3.32 13.39
C ALA A 51 42.83 -3.66 14.72
N SER A 52 44.02 -4.24 14.62
CA SER A 52 44.96 -4.38 15.71
C SER A 52 45.17 -3.01 16.33
N SER A 53 44.92 -2.92 17.63
CA SER A 53 45.29 -1.79 18.47
C SER A 53 46.76 -1.47 18.26
N ALA A 54 47.05 -0.42 17.49
CA ALA A 54 48.39 0.12 17.35
C ALA A 54 48.82 0.69 18.69
N ALA A 55 49.54 -0.12 19.46
CA ALA A 55 50.33 0.32 20.57
C ALA A 55 51.28 1.42 20.08
N TYR A 56 51.26 2.57 20.77
CA TYR A 56 52.26 3.62 20.62
C TYR A 56 53.65 3.01 20.77
N GLN A 57 54.37 2.84 19.66
CA GLN A 57 55.80 2.60 19.71
C GLN A 57 56.49 3.93 20.02
N GLN A 58 57.03 4.04 21.24
CA GLN A 58 57.99 5.07 21.58
C GLN A 58 59.25 4.90 20.73
N PRO A 59 59.83 5.99 20.18
CA PRO A 59 61.13 5.90 19.51
C PRO A 59 62.25 5.62 20.52
N PRO A 60 63.33 4.93 20.12
CA PRO A 60 64.41 4.59 21.02
C PRO A 60 65.22 5.84 21.41
N HIS A 61 65.55 5.93 22.70
CA HIS A 61 66.51 6.88 23.24
C HIS A 61 67.88 6.72 22.54
N PRO A 62 68.49 7.78 21.99
CA PRO A 62 69.88 7.72 21.60
C PRO A 62 70.77 7.78 22.85
N GLN A 63 71.75 6.87 22.87
CA GLN A 63 72.80 6.79 23.87
C GLN A 63 73.60 8.11 23.92
N SER A 64 73.90 8.55 25.13
CA SER A 64 74.69 9.73 25.42
C SER A 64 76.18 9.49 25.17
N ASP A 65 76.74 10.11 24.14
CA ASP A 65 78.18 10.36 24.04
C ASP A 65 78.57 11.50 25.01
N PRO A 66 79.56 11.31 25.89
CA PRO A 66 80.18 12.42 26.60
C PRO A 66 81.21 13.08 25.68
N TYR A 67 81.38 14.40 25.80
CA TYR A 67 82.28 15.27 25.01
C TYR A 67 81.67 15.91 23.75
N LEU A 68 80.73 16.84 23.97
CA LEU A 68 80.64 18.05 23.16
C LEU A 68 80.35 19.25 24.06
N ALA A 69 81.15 20.31 23.89
CA ALA A 69 81.02 21.57 24.61
C ALA A 69 79.66 22.24 24.32
N PRO A 70 79.07 22.98 25.26
CA PRO A 70 77.80 23.65 25.04
C PRO A 70 77.96 24.81 24.04
N PRO A 71 77.02 25.01 23.11
CA PRO A 71 77.01 26.20 22.27
C PRO A 71 76.57 27.43 23.09
N PRO A 72 76.93 28.65 22.65
CA PRO A 72 76.58 29.87 23.37
C PRO A 72 75.05 30.06 23.40
N THR A 73 74.53 30.36 24.59
CA THR A 73 73.14 30.73 24.84
C THR A 73 72.79 32.03 24.11
N HIS A 74 72.21 31.92 22.91
CA HIS A 74 71.43 33.02 22.34
C HIS A 74 70.10 33.12 23.10
N VAL A 75 69.99 34.16 23.90
CA VAL A 75 68.74 34.56 24.57
C VAL A 75 67.78 35.04 23.48
N TYR A 76 66.86 34.18 23.06
CA TYR A 76 65.72 34.60 22.25
C TYR A 76 64.75 35.41 23.13
N PRO A 77 64.18 36.53 22.64
CA PRO A 77 63.14 37.24 23.37
C PRO A 77 61.93 36.31 23.53
N GLN A 78 61.50 36.11 24.78
CA GLN A 78 60.22 35.47 25.09
C GLN A 78 59.10 36.36 24.55
N HIS A 79 58.60 36.03 23.35
CA HIS A 79 57.33 36.55 22.87
C HIS A 79 56.23 35.94 23.74
N TYR A 80 55.76 36.71 24.73
CA TYR A 80 54.53 36.43 25.45
C TYR A 80 53.37 36.47 24.45
N TYR A 81 53.01 35.32 23.90
CA TYR A 81 51.73 35.15 23.21
C TYR A 81 50.64 35.28 24.26
N TYR A 82 49.99 36.45 24.31
CA TYR A 82 48.69 36.59 24.94
C TYR A 82 47.74 35.60 24.24
N GLN A 83 47.45 34.47 24.87
CA GLN A 83 46.35 33.60 24.46
C GLN A 83 45.05 34.40 24.61
N GLN A 84 44.55 34.93 23.50
CA GLN A 84 43.18 35.44 23.47
C GLN A 84 42.23 34.27 23.78
N PRO A 85 41.24 34.45 24.67
CA PRO A 85 40.20 33.45 24.88
C PRO A 85 39.56 33.11 23.53
N LEU A 86 39.54 31.83 23.19
CA LEU A 86 38.80 31.35 22.02
C LEU A 86 37.36 31.86 22.11
N PRO A 87 36.80 32.46 21.04
CA PRO A 87 35.40 32.83 21.03
C PRO A 87 34.55 31.60 21.37
N PRO A 88 33.44 31.76 22.12
CA PRO A 88 32.57 30.65 22.45
C PRO A 88 32.16 29.94 21.15
N PRO A 89 32.08 28.60 21.15
CA PRO A 89 31.62 27.87 19.98
C PRO A 89 30.26 28.42 19.54
N PRO A 90 30.01 28.53 18.23
CA PRO A 90 28.73 29.01 17.74
C PRO A 90 27.61 28.15 18.35
N PRO A 91 26.44 28.74 18.67
CA PRO A 91 25.31 27.99 19.18
C PRO A 91 24.99 26.87 18.18
N VAL A 92 24.88 25.64 18.68
CA VAL A 92 24.43 24.51 17.86
C VAL A 92 23.06 24.89 17.30
N PRO A 93 22.86 24.90 15.97
CA PRO A 93 21.55 25.21 15.41
C PRO A 93 20.53 24.25 16.01
N GLU A 94 19.44 24.79 16.57
CA GLU A 94 18.36 23.97 17.09
C GLU A 94 17.80 23.09 15.96
N PRO A 95 17.51 21.81 16.23
CA PRO A 95 16.95 20.93 15.20
C PRO A 95 15.63 21.51 14.70
N THR A 96 15.52 21.69 13.38
CA THR A 96 14.25 22.11 12.78
C THR A 96 13.19 21.07 13.08
N THR A 97 12.10 21.49 13.72
CA THR A 97 10.98 20.61 14.06
C THR A 97 9.77 20.94 13.20
N ILE A 98 8.99 19.90 12.87
CA ILE A 98 7.82 19.98 12.01
C ILE A 98 6.63 19.37 12.78
N PRO A 99 5.69 20.20 13.25
CA PRO A 99 4.47 19.69 13.87
C PRO A 99 3.59 19.01 12.83
N VAL A 100 2.82 18.00 13.24
CA VAL A 100 1.87 17.29 12.36
C VAL A 100 0.89 18.23 11.68
N THR A 101 0.47 19.31 12.34
CA THR A 101 -0.40 20.33 11.75
C THR A 101 0.24 21.04 10.55
N ALA A 102 1.57 21.25 10.57
CA ALA A 102 2.29 21.81 9.42
C ALA A 102 2.39 20.80 8.28
N LEU A 103 2.63 19.52 8.58
CA LEU A 103 2.61 18.45 7.55
C LEU A 103 1.24 18.35 6.89
N LEU A 104 0.16 18.29 7.68
CA LEU A 104 -1.21 18.24 7.17
C LEU A 104 -1.52 19.44 6.27
N SER A 105 -1.10 20.64 6.66
CA SER A 105 -1.25 21.85 5.85
C SER A 105 -0.56 21.74 4.48
N VAL A 106 0.66 21.18 4.45
CA VAL A 106 1.44 20.99 3.21
C VAL A 106 0.90 19.86 2.33
N LEU A 107 0.26 18.84 2.93
CA LEU A 107 -0.40 17.78 2.18
C LEU A 107 -1.61 18.29 1.37
N GLY A 108 -2.15 19.46 1.72
CA GLY A 108 -3.26 20.12 1.04
C GLY A 108 -4.61 19.78 1.64
N SER A 109 -5.70 20.11 0.94
CA SER A 109 -7.08 19.90 1.40
C SER A 109 -7.56 18.45 1.29
N VAL A 110 -6.77 17.49 1.76
CA VAL A 110 -7.09 16.04 1.77
C VAL A 110 -7.53 15.52 3.14
N SER A 111 -7.43 16.35 4.18
CA SER A 111 -7.90 16.02 5.53
C SER A 111 -9.40 15.75 5.56
N GLY A 112 -9.79 14.57 6.05
CA GLY A 112 -11.18 14.15 6.12
C GLY A 112 -11.83 13.77 4.79
N LEU A 113 -11.07 13.66 3.69
CA LEU A 113 -11.56 13.22 2.39
C LEU A 113 -12.28 11.86 2.49
N ASP A 114 -11.64 10.92 3.19
CA ASP A 114 -12.15 9.57 3.43
C ASP A 114 -13.51 9.57 4.13
N LYS A 115 -13.78 10.51 5.03
CA LYS A 115 -15.06 10.62 5.74
C LYS A 115 -16.17 11.02 4.79
N GLY A 116 -15.88 11.93 3.85
CA GLY A 116 -16.80 12.32 2.79
C GLY A 116 -17.10 11.15 1.86
N ASP A 117 -16.07 10.40 1.45
CA ASP A 117 -16.21 9.24 0.56
C ASP A 117 -17.04 8.13 1.19
N ILE A 118 -16.72 7.77 2.44
CA ILE A 118 -17.44 6.76 3.22
C ILE A 118 -18.91 7.18 3.40
N GLN A 119 -19.17 8.45 3.73
CA GLN A 119 -20.53 8.96 3.85
C GLN A 119 -21.29 8.91 2.52
N SER A 120 -20.61 9.20 1.40
CA SER A 120 -21.19 9.07 0.06
C SER A 120 -21.60 7.64 -0.25
N ALA A 121 -20.72 6.67 0.02
CA ALA A 121 -21.01 5.25 -0.16
C ALA A 121 -22.23 4.79 0.66
N PHE A 122 -22.34 5.21 1.93
CA PHE A 122 -23.50 4.89 2.76
C PHE A 122 -24.78 5.55 2.27
N SER A 123 -24.70 6.81 1.85
CA SER A 123 -25.86 7.58 1.39
C SER A 123 -26.46 6.99 0.10
N GLN A 124 -25.67 6.29 -0.70
CA GLN A 124 -26.13 5.60 -1.90
C GLN A 124 -26.73 4.21 -1.62
N SER A 125 -26.59 3.67 -0.40
CA SER A 125 -26.93 2.27 -0.10
C SER A 125 -28.38 1.87 -0.39
N GLU A 126 -29.34 2.80 -0.25
CA GLU A 126 -30.77 2.57 -0.55
C GLU A 126 -31.05 2.53 -2.06
N CYS A 127 -30.20 3.16 -2.86
CA CYS A 127 -30.32 3.19 -4.33
C CYS A 127 -29.75 1.93 -4.99
N ILE A 128 -28.97 1.12 -4.25
CA ILE A 128 -28.33 -0.10 -4.78
C ILE A 128 -29.35 -1.25 -4.76
N PRO A 129 -29.68 -1.85 -5.93
CA PRO A 129 -30.58 -2.98 -5.98
C PRO A 129 -30.13 -4.13 -5.08
N PHE A 130 -31.10 -4.80 -4.46
CA PHE A 130 -30.84 -5.81 -3.42
C PHE A 130 -29.87 -6.92 -3.85
N HIS A 131 -29.99 -7.43 -5.08
CA HIS A 131 -29.13 -8.52 -5.57
C HIS A 131 -27.65 -8.11 -5.67
N TYR A 132 -27.34 -6.86 -6.02
CA TYR A 132 -25.96 -6.35 -6.01
C TYR A 132 -25.42 -6.27 -4.59
N ARG A 133 -26.23 -5.81 -3.63
CA ARG A 133 -25.84 -5.77 -2.21
C ARG A 133 -25.57 -7.17 -1.66
N LEU A 134 -26.46 -8.13 -1.90
CA LEU A 134 -26.26 -9.52 -1.48
C LEU A 134 -24.99 -10.11 -2.10
N HIS A 135 -24.79 -9.94 -3.41
CA HIS A 135 -23.63 -10.49 -4.09
C HIS A 135 -22.31 -9.88 -3.57
N ALA A 136 -22.27 -8.56 -3.35
CA ALA A 136 -21.11 -7.91 -2.74
C ALA A 136 -20.90 -8.35 -1.28
N GLN A 137 -21.95 -8.61 -0.51
CA GLN A 137 -21.84 -9.14 0.85
C GLN A 137 -21.16 -10.51 0.89
N GLU A 138 -21.26 -11.35 -0.14
CA GLU A 138 -20.56 -12.63 -0.16
C GLU A 138 -19.02 -12.50 -0.13
N ILE A 139 -18.47 -11.31 -0.42
CA ILE A 139 -17.04 -11.03 -0.24
C ILE A 139 -16.58 -11.40 1.17
N ILE A 140 -17.37 -11.09 2.21
CA ILE A 140 -16.96 -11.32 3.60
C ILE A 140 -16.94 -12.81 3.98
N HIS A 141 -17.64 -13.66 3.24
CA HIS A 141 -17.67 -15.11 3.43
C HIS A 141 -16.63 -15.86 2.59
N ALA A 142 -16.01 -15.17 1.63
CA ALA A 142 -14.99 -15.76 0.77
C ALA A 142 -13.76 -16.21 1.56
N ARG A 143 -13.19 -17.35 1.17
CA ARG A 143 -12.02 -17.94 1.82
C ARG A 143 -10.80 -17.02 1.74
N GLU A 144 -10.61 -16.37 0.60
CA GLU A 144 -9.52 -15.43 0.32
C GLU A 144 -9.63 -14.20 1.22
N PHE A 145 -10.83 -13.65 1.38
CA PHE A 145 -11.09 -12.53 2.28
C PHE A 145 -10.85 -12.92 3.74
N HIS A 146 -11.36 -14.09 4.16
CA HIS A 146 -11.12 -14.59 5.51
C HIS A 146 -9.63 -14.80 5.79
N ALA A 147 -8.89 -15.42 4.86
CA ALA A 147 -7.45 -15.62 4.98
C ALA A 147 -6.69 -14.28 5.06
N TRP A 148 -7.06 -13.32 4.21
CA TRP A 148 -6.51 -11.97 4.25
C TRP A 148 -6.76 -11.29 5.59
N ALA A 149 -8.00 -11.33 6.09
CA ALA A 149 -8.41 -10.61 7.30
C ALA A 149 -7.84 -11.21 8.60
N THR A 150 -7.73 -12.53 8.69
CA THR A 150 -7.45 -13.23 9.96
C THR A 150 -6.01 -13.68 10.15
N THR A 151 -5.24 -13.83 9.07
CA THR A 151 -3.82 -14.25 9.19
C THR A 151 -3.04 -13.19 9.97
N PRO A 152 -2.23 -13.54 10.99
CA PRO A 152 -1.48 -12.57 11.80
C PRO A 152 -0.18 -12.07 11.11
N SER A 153 -0.23 -11.93 9.78
CA SER A 153 0.90 -11.59 8.92
C SER A 153 0.44 -10.61 7.84
N SER A 154 1.34 -9.83 7.24
CA SER A 154 0.95 -8.84 6.24
C SER A 154 0.43 -9.51 4.97
N ARG A 155 -0.69 -9.04 4.44
CA ARG A 155 -1.30 -9.65 3.25
C ARG A 155 -1.97 -8.63 2.37
N GLU A 156 -1.85 -8.86 1.07
CA GLU A 156 -2.58 -8.17 0.03
C GLU A 156 -3.78 -9.01 -0.45
N LEU A 157 -4.84 -8.34 -0.88
CA LEU A 157 -5.99 -8.95 -1.54
C LEU A 157 -6.50 -8.00 -2.62
N LEU A 158 -6.69 -8.53 -3.83
CA LEU A 158 -7.38 -7.86 -4.93
C LEU A 158 -8.73 -8.54 -5.16
N ILE A 159 -9.81 -7.77 -5.00
CA ILE A 159 -11.16 -8.18 -5.33
C ILE A 159 -11.47 -7.76 -6.75
N LEU A 160 -11.74 -8.72 -7.62
CA LEU A 160 -12.18 -8.49 -8.99
C LEU A 160 -13.67 -8.79 -9.10
N GLY A 161 -14.43 -7.81 -9.59
CA GLY A 161 -15.87 -7.99 -9.75
C GLY A 161 -16.24 -8.84 -10.95
N ASP A 162 -17.52 -9.13 -11.05
CA ASP A 162 -18.11 -9.91 -12.12
C ASP A 162 -18.43 -8.99 -13.31
N THR A 163 -17.73 -9.21 -14.43
CA THR A 163 -17.91 -8.43 -15.66
C THR A 163 -19.29 -8.62 -16.33
N SER A 164 -20.07 -9.61 -15.91
CA SER A 164 -21.44 -9.82 -16.39
C SER A 164 -22.46 -8.91 -15.72
N LEU A 165 -22.10 -8.28 -14.59
CA LEU A 165 -22.96 -7.39 -13.82
C LEU A 165 -22.93 -5.94 -14.33
N GLU A 166 -23.98 -5.16 -14.05
CA GLU A 166 -24.00 -3.74 -14.37
C GLU A 166 -22.94 -2.99 -13.55
N GLY A 167 -21.92 -2.50 -14.23
CA GLY A 167 -20.72 -1.94 -13.59
C GLY A 167 -21.01 -0.84 -12.56
N VAL A 168 -21.98 0.05 -12.80
CA VAL A 168 -22.31 1.15 -11.87
C VAL A 168 -22.85 0.62 -10.55
N GLN A 169 -23.83 -0.29 -10.60
CA GLN A 169 -24.46 -0.83 -9.40
C GLN A 169 -23.56 -1.82 -8.66
N ALA A 170 -22.82 -2.64 -9.40
CA ALA A 170 -21.81 -3.54 -8.84
C ALA A 170 -20.69 -2.76 -8.13
N ASN A 171 -20.19 -1.67 -8.76
CA ASN A 171 -19.21 -0.78 -8.14
C ASN A 171 -19.75 -0.20 -6.83
N ALA A 172 -20.94 0.41 -6.85
CA ALA A 172 -21.54 0.99 -5.65
C ALA A 172 -21.70 -0.04 -4.51
N ALA A 173 -22.08 -1.28 -4.83
CA ALA A 173 -22.22 -2.36 -3.85
C ALA A 173 -20.88 -2.76 -3.22
N VAL A 174 -19.81 -2.87 -4.01
CA VAL A 174 -18.46 -3.18 -3.50
C VAL A 174 -17.89 -2.01 -2.70
N SER A 175 -18.09 -0.77 -3.16
CA SER A 175 -17.71 0.44 -2.40
C SER A 175 -18.42 0.51 -1.05
N LEU A 176 -19.69 0.09 -0.97
CA LEU A 176 -20.43 0.00 0.30
C LEU A 176 -19.79 -1.03 1.25
N VAL A 177 -19.35 -2.18 0.75
CA VAL A 177 -18.62 -3.18 1.54
C VAL A 177 -17.28 -2.63 2.02
N ALA A 178 -16.53 -1.95 1.14
CA ALA A 178 -15.26 -1.31 1.46
C ALA A 178 -15.41 -0.23 2.55
N ALA A 179 -16.41 0.65 2.42
CA ALA A 179 -16.73 1.68 3.41
C ALA A 179 -17.14 1.07 4.76
N SER A 180 -17.99 0.04 4.73
CA SER A 180 -18.41 -0.71 5.93
C SER A 180 -17.23 -1.36 6.63
N LEU A 181 -16.27 -1.91 5.87
CA LEU A 181 -15.05 -2.51 6.39
C LEU A 181 -14.16 -1.48 7.08
N VAL A 182 -13.91 -0.33 6.45
CA VAL A 182 -13.09 0.75 7.03
C VAL A 182 -13.68 1.23 8.35
N GLU A 183 -14.97 1.55 8.39
CA GLU A 183 -15.64 1.99 9.63
C GLU A 183 -15.65 0.90 10.71
N SER A 184 -15.93 -0.34 10.33
CA SER A 184 -15.92 -1.46 11.27
C SER A 184 -14.55 -1.63 11.92
N ILE A 185 -13.45 -1.50 11.15
CA ILE A 185 -12.08 -1.61 11.68
C ILE A 185 -11.75 -0.43 12.60
N ARG A 186 -12.13 0.80 12.22
CA ARG A 186 -11.94 2.00 13.06
C ARG A 186 -12.62 1.86 14.42
N ALA A 187 -13.80 1.24 14.43
CA ALA A 187 -14.55 0.98 15.67
C ALA A 187 -13.91 -0.09 16.59
N ARG A 188 -12.98 -0.93 16.11
CA ARG A 188 -12.36 -2.01 16.92
C ARG A 188 -11.38 -1.51 18.00
N GLY A 189 -10.97 -0.25 17.92
CA GLY A 189 -10.12 0.39 18.91
C GLY A 189 -8.65 0.55 18.50
N PRO A 190 -7.77 0.95 19.44
CA PRO A 190 -6.49 1.60 19.13
C PRO A 190 -5.42 0.68 18.51
N LYS A 191 -5.64 -0.64 18.50
CA LYS A 191 -4.73 -1.60 17.84
C LYS A 191 -4.85 -1.60 16.32
N PHE A 192 -5.93 -1.04 15.79
CA PHE A 192 -6.18 -0.99 14.36
C PHE A 192 -6.08 0.44 13.84
N ALA A 193 -5.56 0.55 12.63
CA ALA A 193 -5.61 1.74 11.80
C ALA A 193 -6.32 1.34 10.51
N ALA A 194 -7.30 2.12 10.05
CA ALA A 194 -7.89 1.88 8.74
C ALA A 194 -7.85 3.16 7.91
N LEU A 195 -7.16 3.05 6.77
CA LEU A 195 -7.05 4.10 5.77
C LEU A 195 -7.86 3.68 4.55
N GLY A 196 -8.63 4.61 3.99
CA GLY A 196 -9.47 4.36 2.82
C GLY A 196 -9.24 5.41 1.74
N PHE A 197 -9.27 5.01 0.48
CA PHE A 197 -9.34 5.92 -0.65
C PHE A 197 -10.25 5.34 -1.73
N PHE A 198 -11.24 6.11 -2.18
CA PHE A 198 -12.30 5.67 -3.09
C PHE A 198 -12.07 6.26 -4.48
N CYS A 199 -11.30 5.57 -5.31
CA CYS A 199 -10.85 6.08 -6.62
C CYS A 199 -12.02 6.45 -7.54
N GLY A 200 -13.14 5.71 -7.46
CA GLY A 200 -14.33 5.96 -8.27
C GLY A 200 -15.04 7.28 -7.98
N LEU A 201 -14.78 7.90 -6.83
CA LEU A 201 -15.26 9.25 -6.52
C LEU A 201 -14.31 10.34 -7.03
N HIS A 202 -13.10 9.96 -7.46
CA HIS A 202 -11.99 10.86 -7.76
C HIS A 202 -11.39 10.66 -9.15
N THR A 203 -12.24 10.64 -10.19
CA THR A 203 -11.82 10.30 -11.56
C THR A 203 -11.65 11.51 -12.50
N GLN A 204 -12.11 12.70 -12.10
CA GLN A 204 -12.17 13.88 -12.96
C GLN A 204 -10.88 14.71 -12.87
N ARG A 205 -9.97 14.52 -13.81
CA ARG A 205 -8.63 15.15 -13.77
C ARG A 205 -8.66 16.68 -13.65
N ASP A 206 -9.53 17.34 -14.42
CA ASP A 206 -9.49 18.80 -14.57
C ASP A 206 -10.32 19.53 -13.51
N ASP A 207 -11.33 18.85 -12.95
CA ASP A 207 -12.31 19.45 -12.02
C ASP A 207 -12.17 18.93 -10.58
N ASP A 208 -11.44 17.83 -10.37
CA ASP A 208 -11.23 17.24 -9.05
C ASP A 208 -9.76 17.29 -8.63
N ALA A 209 -9.47 18.17 -7.68
CA ALA A 209 -8.15 18.29 -7.06
C ALA A 209 -7.72 17.04 -6.25
N HIS A 210 -8.66 16.12 -6.01
CA HIS A 210 -8.45 14.87 -5.28
C HIS A 210 -8.30 13.65 -6.21
N ALA A 211 -8.23 13.87 -7.53
CA ALA A 211 -7.99 12.82 -8.50
C ALA A 211 -6.52 12.37 -8.59
N GLY A 212 -6.33 11.09 -8.91
CA GLY A 212 -5.03 10.50 -9.22
C GLY A 212 -4.19 10.08 -8.01
N ALA A 213 -2.98 9.59 -8.32
CA ALA A 213 -2.11 8.92 -7.37
C ALA A 213 -1.53 9.84 -6.27
N ALA A 214 -1.24 11.11 -6.62
CA ALA A 214 -0.74 12.08 -5.66
C ALA A 214 -1.78 12.36 -4.56
N ALA A 215 -3.04 12.56 -4.94
CA ALA A 215 -4.13 12.74 -3.98
C ALA A 215 -4.34 11.48 -3.13
N MET A 216 -4.29 10.28 -3.74
CA MET A 216 -4.37 9.01 -3.02
C MET A 216 -3.33 8.92 -1.90
N ILE A 217 -2.03 9.05 -2.22
CA ILE A 217 -1.00 8.89 -1.20
C ILE A 217 -1.04 10.01 -0.15
N ARG A 218 -1.36 11.26 -0.55
CA ARG A 218 -1.55 12.37 0.39
C ARG A 218 -2.69 12.12 1.36
N ALA A 219 -3.83 11.62 0.87
CA ALA A 219 -4.98 11.27 1.70
C ALA A 219 -4.65 10.14 2.68
N LEU A 220 -3.93 9.11 2.23
CA LEU A 220 -3.48 8.02 3.12
C LEU A 220 -2.51 8.52 4.20
N ILE A 221 -1.56 9.39 3.86
CA ILE A 221 -0.66 10.02 4.84
C ILE A 221 -1.46 10.88 5.83
N ALA A 222 -2.38 11.71 5.35
CA ALA A 222 -3.19 12.59 6.20
C ALA A 222 -4.03 11.78 7.20
N GLN A 223 -4.72 10.73 6.74
CA GLN A 223 -5.47 9.83 7.60
C GLN A 223 -4.58 9.16 8.65
N LEU A 224 -3.37 8.74 8.29
CA LEU A 224 -2.45 8.11 9.23
C LEU A 224 -1.97 9.09 10.32
N LEU A 225 -1.63 10.32 9.91
CA LEU A 225 -1.25 11.40 10.81
C LEU A 225 -2.39 11.75 11.79
N GLU A 226 -3.61 11.87 11.28
CA GLU A 226 -4.81 12.18 12.06
C GLU A 226 -5.23 11.05 13.01
N GLN A 227 -4.96 9.79 12.67
CA GLN A 227 -5.32 8.65 13.52
C GLN A 227 -4.25 8.32 14.59
N HIS A 228 -2.97 8.57 14.32
CA HIS A 228 -1.88 8.04 15.14
C HIS A 228 -0.84 9.04 15.61
N TYR A 229 -0.66 10.14 14.89
CA TYR A 229 0.37 11.13 15.20
C TYR A 229 -0.22 12.45 15.69
N VAL A 230 -1.44 12.45 16.20
CA VAL A 230 -2.09 13.67 16.72
C VAL A 230 -1.25 14.30 17.82
N GLY A 231 -0.89 15.57 17.62
CA GLY A 231 -0.06 16.32 18.56
C GLY A 231 1.44 15.98 18.52
N TYR A 232 1.88 15.12 17.61
CA TYR A 232 3.29 14.80 17.44
C TYR A 232 4.05 15.90 16.70
N THR A 233 5.35 15.98 16.98
CA THR A 233 6.29 16.88 16.32
C THR A 233 7.51 16.07 15.87
N PHE A 234 7.78 16.08 14.57
CA PHE A 234 8.90 15.36 13.96
C PHE A 234 10.14 16.25 13.88
N GLN A 235 11.33 15.65 13.83
CA GLN A 235 12.51 16.38 13.38
C GLN A 235 12.58 16.33 11.86
N GLU A 236 12.97 17.42 11.22
CA GLU A 236 13.08 17.49 9.75
C GLU A 236 14.08 16.45 9.20
N CYS A 237 15.16 16.17 9.94
CA CYS A 237 16.14 15.15 9.59
C CYS A 237 15.57 13.72 9.62
N ASP A 238 14.60 13.44 10.50
CA ASP A 238 13.99 12.10 10.64
C ASP A 238 13.13 11.76 9.42
N LEU A 239 12.43 12.74 8.87
CA LEU A 239 11.56 12.59 7.70
C LEU A 239 12.37 12.39 6.40
N GLY A 240 13.64 12.81 6.39
CA GLY A 240 14.52 12.73 5.22
C GLY A 240 14.04 13.57 4.03
N LEU A 241 13.05 14.44 4.24
CA LEU A 241 12.36 15.23 3.21
C LEU A 241 11.97 16.58 3.79
N GLY A 242 12.21 17.65 3.03
CA GLY A 242 11.80 19.01 3.41
C GLY A 242 10.34 19.28 3.04
N LEU A 243 9.66 20.18 3.78
CA LEU A 243 8.27 20.56 3.50
C LEU A 243 8.06 21.07 2.05
N GLY A 244 9.05 21.73 1.46
CA GLY A 244 8.98 22.21 0.08
C GLY A 244 8.85 21.09 -0.96
N GLN A 245 9.40 19.90 -0.69
CA GLN A 245 9.27 18.73 -1.57
C GLN A 245 7.86 18.13 -1.48
N LEU A 246 7.23 18.19 -0.31
CA LEU A 246 5.86 17.74 -0.09
C LEU A 246 4.82 18.75 -0.60
N ALA A 247 5.19 20.02 -0.75
CA ALA A 247 4.32 21.07 -1.30
C ALA A 247 4.21 21.03 -2.84
N GLY A 248 5.00 20.20 -3.52
CA GLY A 248 4.98 20.07 -4.98
C GLY A 248 3.63 19.58 -5.51
N SER A 249 3.35 19.81 -6.80
CA SER A 249 2.08 19.42 -7.45
C SER A 249 1.82 17.91 -7.43
N GLY A 250 2.80 17.07 -7.08
CA GLY A 250 2.66 15.61 -7.09
C GLY A 250 2.59 15.01 -8.49
N THR A 251 2.83 15.83 -9.53
CA THR A 251 2.73 15.43 -10.94
C THR A 251 4.03 14.82 -11.46
N THR A 252 5.12 14.90 -10.70
CA THR A 252 6.40 14.30 -11.08
C THR A 252 6.61 12.99 -10.34
N ALA A 253 7.32 12.05 -10.97
CA ALA A 253 7.70 10.79 -10.34
C ALA A 253 8.53 11.00 -9.05
N VAL A 254 9.31 12.09 -8.99
CA VAL A 254 10.11 12.45 -7.82
C VAL A 254 9.23 12.85 -6.63
N ASP A 255 8.22 13.69 -6.87
CA ASP A 255 7.29 14.12 -5.81
C ASP A 255 6.52 12.91 -5.27
N LEU A 256 6.08 12.01 -6.15
CA LEU A 256 5.34 10.82 -5.76
C LEU A 256 6.20 9.82 -4.99
N ALA A 257 7.46 9.65 -5.39
CA ALA A 257 8.41 8.84 -4.66
C ALA A 257 8.70 9.41 -3.26
N ALA A 258 8.79 10.74 -3.12
CA ALA A 258 8.95 11.38 -1.81
C ALA A 258 7.73 11.14 -0.91
N LEU A 259 6.52 11.27 -1.44
CA LEU A 259 5.29 10.95 -0.70
C LEU A 259 5.24 9.47 -0.28
N CYS A 260 5.62 8.56 -1.17
CA CYS A 260 5.71 7.13 -0.85
C CYS A 260 6.75 6.88 0.27
N ALA A 261 7.93 7.47 0.18
CA ALA A 261 8.98 7.34 1.20
C ALA A 261 8.52 7.88 2.56
N LEU A 262 7.81 9.01 2.59
CA LEU A 262 7.19 9.56 3.81
C LEU A 262 6.15 8.58 4.37
N PHE A 263 5.26 8.05 3.54
CA PHE A 263 4.25 7.10 3.97
C PHE A 263 4.89 5.83 4.56
N GLU A 264 5.86 5.25 3.86
CA GLU A 264 6.61 4.09 4.36
C GLU A 264 7.31 4.36 5.68
N TRP A 265 7.91 5.56 5.81
CA TRP A 265 8.55 5.98 7.05
C TRP A 265 7.56 6.04 8.21
N LEU A 266 6.42 6.70 8.02
CA LEU A 266 5.37 6.77 9.03
C LEU A 266 4.88 5.36 9.42
N VAL A 267 4.63 4.48 8.44
CA VAL A 267 4.18 3.12 8.72
C VAL A 267 5.21 2.32 9.53
N ARG A 268 6.50 2.45 9.21
CA ARG A 268 7.59 1.78 9.96
C ARG A 268 7.70 2.26 11.41
N TRP A 269 7.26 3.48 11.71
CA TRP A 269 7.26 4.05 13.06
C TRP A 269 6.00 3.71 13.88
N LEU A 270 5.04 2.97 13.32
CA LEU A 270 3.92 2.48 14.09
C LEU A 270 4.36 1.36 15.06
N PRO A 271 3.73 1.26 16.25
CA PRO A 271 3.93 0.13 17.15
C PRO A 271 3.73 -1.21 16.46
N ARG A 272 4.59 -2.18 16.78
CA ARG A 272 4.59 -3.53 16.17
C ARG A 272 3.32 -4.33 16.44
N ASP A 273 2.62 -4.03 17.52
CA ASP A 273 1.35 -4.67 17.87
C ASP A 273 0.14 -4.06 17.16
N LYS A 274 0.34 -3.01 16.34
CA LYS A 274 -0.71 -2.47 15.48
C LYS A 274 -0.90 -3.29 14.21
N THR A 275 -2.14 -3.26 13.73
CA THR A 275 -2.50 -3.68 12.37
C THR A 275 -2.96 -2.46 11.59
N LEU A 276 -2.24 -2.15 10.51
CA LEU A 276 -2.62 -1.14 9.54
C LEU A 276 -3.40 -1.81 8.41
N VAL A 277 -4.62 -1.36 8.16
CA VAL A 277 -5.44 -1.77 7.02
C VAL A 277 -5.55 -0.60 6.05
N VAL A 278 -5.18 -0.85 4.79
CA VAL A 278 -5.28 0.11 3.70
C VAL A 278 -6.28 -0.45 2.68
N VAL A 279 -7.34 0.31 2.42
CA VAL A 279 -8.38 -0.02 1.45
C VAL A 279 -8.31 0.97 0.30
N VAL A 280 -8.01 0.47 -0.90
CA VAL A 280 -8.04 1.25 -2.15
C VAL A 280 -9.21 0.74 -2.99
N ASP A 281 -10.33 1.45 -2.90
CA ASP A 281 -11.56 1.05 -3.55
C ASP A 281 -11.63 1.60 -4.98
N GLY A 282 -12.09 0.78 -5.93
CA GLY A 282 -12.25 1.15 -7.34
C GLY A 282 -10.95 1.42 -8.08
N ILE A 283 -9.83 0.76 -7.72
CA ILE A 283 -8.50 1.06 -8.28
C ILE A 283 -8.43 0.95 -9.82
N GLY A 284 -9.31 0.15 -10.43
CA GLY A 284 -9.44 0.02 -11.88
C GLY A 284 -9.76 1.33 -12.60
N GLU A 285 -10.39 2.29 -11.92
CA GLU A 285 -10.67 3.61 -12.49
C GLU A 285 -9.39 4.39 -12.83
N TYR A 286 -8.25 4.01 -12.24
CA TYR A 286 -6.94 4.60 -12.49
C TYR A 286 -6.11 3.82 -13.51
N GLU A 287 -6.63 2.75 -14.12
CA GLU A 287 -6.02 2.08 -15.30
C GLU A 287 -6.28 2.87 -16.61
N ARG A 288 -6.29 4.20 -16.50
CA ARG A 288 -6.41 5.13 -17.61
C ARG A 288 -5.05 5.79 -17.83
N ALA A 289 -4.71 6.06 -19.09
CA ALA A 289 -3.36 6.50 -19.49
C ALA A 289 -2.78 7.69 -18.70
N TYR A 290 -3.62 8.57 -18.15
CA TYR A 290 -3.18 9.74 -17.38
C TYR A 290 -3.03 9.49 -15.86
N PHE A 291 -3.54 8.37 -15.34
CA PHE A 291 -3.40 7.99 -13.93
C PHE A 291 -2.48 6.78 -13.71
N GLU A 292 -2.34 5.92 -14.73
CA GLU A 292 -1.74 4.60 -14.62
C GLU A 292 -0.33 4.60 -14.02
N ASP A 293 0.59 5.40 -14.58
CA ASP A 293 1.99 5.44 -14.13
C ASP A 293 2.11 5.82 -12.65
N GLY A 294 1.40 6.87 -12.24
CA GLY A 294 1.40 7.32 -10.85
C GLY A 294 0.73 6.29 -9.94
N MET A 295 -0.38 5.71 -10.37
CA MET A 295 -1.10 4.70 -9.60
C MET A 295 -0.20 3.48 -9.36
N LEU A 296 0.55 3.02 -10.37
CA LEU A 296 1.48 1.89 -10.23
C LEU A 296 2.61 2.18 -9.23
N VAL A 297 3.11 3.42 -9.19
CA VAL A 297 4.12 3.83 -8.18
C VAL A 297 3.55 3.70 -6.77
N VAL A 298 2.35 4.23 -6.53
CA VAL A 298 1.70 4.15 -5.21
C VAL A 298 1.35 2.71 -4.85
N LEU A 299 0.79 1.93 -5.79
CA LEU A 299 0.45 0.54 -5.56
C LEU A 299 1.69 -0.29 -5.19
N ARG A 300 2.83 -0.09 -5.89
CA ARG A 300 4.08 -0.78 -5.58
C ARG A 300 4.66 -0.38 -4.23
N CYS A 301 4.53 0.89 -3.83
CA CYS A 301 4.84 1.33 -2.46
C CYS A 301 4.00 0.56 -1.42
N LEU A 302 2.68 0.48 -1.61
CA LEU A 302 1.78 -0.25 -0.70
C LEU A 302 2.10 -1.76 -0.64
N LEU A 303 2.35 -2.39 -1.79
CA LEU A 303 2.75 -3.80 -1.87
C LEU A 303 4.15 -4.05 -1.30
N GLY A 304 5.04 -3.05 -1.35
CA GLY A 304 6.35 -3.06 -0.71
C GLY A 304 6.24 -3.17 0.82
N LEU A 305 5.32 -2.41 1.42
CA LEU A 305 5.02 -2.48 2.86
C LEU A 305 4.49 -3.86 3.26
N VAL A 306 3.64 -4.47 2.43
CA VAL A 306 3.14 -5.83 2.64
C VAL A 306 4.26 -6.89 2.48
N ALA A 307 5.29 -6.60 1.69
CA ALA A 307 6.44 -7.49 1.48
C ALA A 307 7.44 -7.48 2.62
N ALA A 308 7.53 -6.37 3.36
CA ALA A 308 8.60 -6.10 4.31
C ALA A 308 8.50 -6.91 5.63
N GLU A 309 7.63 -7.92 5.71
CA GLU A 309 7.43 -8.79 6.88
C GLU A 309 8.74 -9.36 7.45
N ASP A 310 9.68 -9.71 6.58
CA ASP A 310 10.94 -10.35 6.98
C ASP A 310 11.88 -9.43 7.77
N GLN A 311 11.61 -8.12 7.83
CA GLN A 311 12.47 -7.15 8.52
C GLN A 311 12.11 -6.91 10.00
N ASN A 312 11.01 -7.51 10.50
CA ASN A 312 10.63 -7.59 11.93
C ASN A 312 10.63 -6.26 12.72
N GLN A 313 10.40 -5.12 12.05
CA GLN A 313 10.49 -3.80 12.67
C GLN A 313 9.18 -2.98 12.68
N GLY A 314 8.15 -3.37 11.93
CA GLY A 314 6.91 -2.58 11.76
C GLY A 314 5.61 -3.29 12.17
N PRO A 315 4.44 -2.65 11.93
CA PRO A 315 3.11 -3.24 12.16
C PRO A 315 2.76 -4.32 11.13
N VAL A 316 1.70 -5.08 11.38
CA VAL A 316 1.07 -5.92 10.35
C VAL A 316 0.34 -5.02 9.35
N VAL A 317 0.59 -5.20 8.06
CA VAL A 317 -0.02 -4.40 6.98
C VAL A 317 -0.98 -5.25 6.15
N LYS A 318 -2.23 -4.81 6.05
CA LYS A 318 -3.27 -5.44 5.22
C LYS A 318 -3.64 -4.50 4.10
N LEU A 319 -3.36 -4.89 2.86
CA LEU A 319 -3.78 -4.13 1.69
C LEU A 319 -4.99 -4.81 1.05
N LEU A 320 -6.07 -4.06 0.87
CA LEU A 320 -7.23 -4.48 0.08
C LEU A 320 -7.38 -3.51 -1.09
N ALA A 321 -7.47 -4.04 -2.30
CA ALA A 321 -7.85 -3.27 -3.48
C ALA A 321 -9.10 -3.87 -4.10
N THR A 322 -10.01 -3.03 -4.60
CA THR A 322 -11.22 -3.49 -5.31
C THR A 322 -11.21 -2.98 -6.75
N CYS A 323 -11.64 -3.84 -7.66
CA CYS A 323 -11.74 -3.55 -9.08
C CYS A 323 -13.02 -4.20 -9.62
N PRO A 324 -14.20 -3.63 -9.30
CA PRO A 324 -15.46 -4.36 -9.49
C PRO A 324 -15.88 -4.49 -10.97
N THR A 325 -15.26 -3.72 -11.87
CA THR A 325 -15.40 -3.86 -13.33
C THR A 325 -14.33 -4.74 -13.98
N GLY A 326 -13.47 -5.38 -13.18
CA GLY A 326 -12.29 -6.12 -13.67
C GLY A 326 -11.10 -5.20 -13.96
N THR A 327 -9.96 -5.79 -14.29
CA THR A 327 -8.68 -5.09 -14.46
C THR A 327 -7.92 -5.59 -15.69
N ILE A 328 -7.08 -4.74 -16.28
CA ILE A 328 -6.24 -5.07 -17.44
C ILE A 328 -4.82 -5.44 -16.99
N GLY A 329 -4.21 -4.68 -16.07
CA GLY A 329 -2.82 -4.80 -15.66
C GLY A 329 -2.59 -5.11 -14.18
N LEU A 330 -3.49 -4.68 -13.29
CA LEU A 330 -3.27 -4.75 -11.84
C LEU A 330 -3.16 -6.17 -11.30
N ARG A 331 -3.82 -7.13 -11.95
CA ARG A 331 -3.80 -8.54 -11.54
C ARG A 331 -2.38 -9.09 -11.43
N SER A 332 -1.45 -8.62 -12.26
CA SER A 332 -0.06 -9.07 -12.24
C SER A 332 0.70 -8.64 -10.98
N GLU A 333 0.40 -7.44 -10.45
CA GLU A 333 1.06 -6.87 -9.28
C GLU A 333 0.71 -7.65 -7.99
N PHE A 334 -0.51 -8.19 -7.90
CA PHE A 334 -0.99 -8.96 -6.73
C PHE A 334 -0.62 -10.45 -6.74
N ARG A 335 -0.15 -11.00 -7.87
CA ARG A 335 0.13 -12.45 -7.99
C ARG A 335 1.40 -12.92 -7.28
N ARG A 336 2.22 -12.00 -6.76
CA ARG A 336 3.55 -12.35 -6.22
C ARG A 336 3.49 -13.34 -5.04
N LYS A 337 2.47 -13.28 -4.17
CA LYS A 337 2.29 -14.23 -3.05
C LYS A 337 1.37 -15.42 -3.37
N GLY A 338 0.92 -15.57 -4.62
CA GLY A 338 0.11 -16.70 -5.10
C GLY A 338 -1.35 -16.37 -5.43
N PRO A 339 -2.16 -17.37 -5.81
CA PRO A 339 -3.54 -17.18 -6.27
C PRO A 339 -4.48 -16.69 -5.16
N GLU A 340 -4.18 -16.98 -3.89
CA GLU A 340 -4.97 -16.60 -2.71
C GLU A 340 -4.96 -15.06 -2.44
N SER A 341 -4.16 -14.30 -3.19
CA SER A 341 -4.17 -12.82 -3.17
C SER A 341 -5.23 -12.22 -4.10
N ILE A 342 -6.04 -13.05 -4.78
CA ILE A 342 -7.09 -12.62 -5.72
C ILE A 342 -8.40 -13.31 -5.37
N LEU A 343 -9.45 -12.51 -5.20
CA LEU A 343 -10.83 -12.98 -5.05
C LEU A 343 -11.61 -12.59 -6.31
N LEU A 344 -12.22 -13.58 -6.98
CA LEU A 344 -13.09 -13.37 -8.13
C LEU A 344 -14.55 -13.41 -7.67
N MET A 345 -15.28 -12.30 -7.80
CA MET A 345 -16.68 -12.23 -7.38
C MET A 345 -17.58 -13.15 -8.21
N GLU A 346 -17.26 -13.37 -9.49
CA GLU A 346 -17.96 -14.33 -10.36
C GLU A 346 -17.99 -15.76 -9.79
N ALA A 347 -16.98 -16.12 -8.98
CA ALA A 347 -16.90 -17.45 -8.34
C ALA A 347 -17.70 -17.53 -7.03
N LEU A 348 -18.24 -16.41 -6.52
CA LEU A 348 -19.02 -16.39 -5.28
C LEU A 348 -20.42 -16.94 -5.54
N GLN A 349 -20.80 -17.92 -4.73
CA GLN A 349 -22.17 -18.42 -4.73
C GLN A 349 -23.03 -17.48 -3.90
N VAL A 350 -23.97 -16.78 -4.55
CA VAL A 350 -25.01 -16.04 -3.82
C VAL A 350 -25.93 -17.07 -3.19
N VAL A 351 -25.85 -17.23 -1.88
CA VAL A 351 -26.83 -18.04 -1.15
C VAL A 351 -28.13 -17.25 -1.21
N SER A 352 -29.05 -17.63 -2.10
CA SER A 352 -30.39 -17.06 -2.04
C SER A 352 -30.98 -17.48 -0.70
N GLU A 353 -31.11 -16.56 0.24
CA GLU A 353 -32.15 -16.68 1.25
C GLU A 353 -33.46 -16.72 0.47
N GLN A 354 -33.93 -17.94 0.25
CA GLN A 354 -35.30 -18.21 -0.10
C GLN A 354 -36.10 -17.71 1.10
N VAL A 355 -36.50 -16.44 1.05
CA VAL A 355 -37.43 -15.84 1.99
C VAL A 355 -38.70 -16.65 1.87
N ASP A 356 -38.82 -17.68 2.70
CA ASP A 356 -40.09 -18.31 3.03
C ASP A 356 -40.97 -17.19 3.56
N MET A 357 -41.80 -16.65 2.67
CA MET A 357 -42.99 -15.91 3.04
C MET A 357 -43.96 -16.89 3.70
N ASN A 358 -43.61 -17.30 4.92
CA ASN A 358 -44.49 -18.01 5.83
C ASN A 358 -44.53 -17.23 7.15
N LEU A 359 -45.00 -15.99 7.07
CA LEU A 359 -45.50 -15.26 8.23
C LEU A 359 -46.83 -15.89 8.65
N GLY A 360 -46.72 -16.94 9.44
CA GLY A 360 -47.84 -17.70 9.98
C GLY A 360 -47.50 -18.33 11.32
N GLY A 361 -47.42 -17.50 12.37
CA GLY A 361 -47.80 -17.93 13.70
C GLY A 361 -46.72 -17.92 14.78
N SER A 362 -46.94 -17.03 15.76
CA SER A 362 -46.83 -17.30 17.19
C SER A 362 -45.45 -17.68 17.75
N PHE A 363 -44.81 -16.72 18.42
CA PHE A 363 -44.23 -17.00 19.74
C PHE A 363 -44.65 -15.96 20.77
N VAL A 364 -45.47 -16.44 21.70
CA VAL A 364 -45.90 -15.81 22.94
C VAL A 364 -44.90 -16.18 24.05
N ALA A 365 -44.56 -15.18 24.87
CA ALA A 365 -44.12 -15.21 26.26
C ALA A 365 -43.16 -16.33 26.75
N ARG A 366 -41.98 -15.92 27.23
CA ARG A 366 -41.67 -15.86 28.67
C ARG A 366 -40.41 -15.05 28.94
#